data_AF-A0A8H7V9K4-F1
#
_entry.id   AF-A0A8H7V9K4-F1
#
_cell.length_a   1.000
_cell.length_b   1.000
_cell.length_c   1.000
_cell.angle_alpha   90.00
_cell.angle_beta   90.00
_cell.angle_gamma   90.00
#
_symmetry.space_group_name_H-M   'P 1'
#
loop_
_entity.id
_entity.type
_entity.pdbx_description
1 polymer ?
#
loop_
_entity_poly.entity_id
_entity_poly.type
_entity_poly.pdbx_seq_one_letter_code
_entity_poly.pdbx_strand_id
1 'polypeptide(L)'
;MTPWNKTESTNAEPDIITENTQFVEINGHKLRIVHIIHELGSKVPLIVFIHGLGGQVSQWKCQIEYFSHTAHILAIDLLGCGKSEVTKDWESYTTASLVDDVKKLLLDRYKYPATVIIAHSYGCSIASSVAASPEIQASLKGLVLIAPKEHINDTQKRNQNKLRWIPDWLFNCARTADRKGGLHSKSVDRFLGTEISDVDIRRSQLRWNLQSRSSVYKRFVRGASFPDINVYDKIKVGVLLIGGGLDTITPSTEMNVIRNHLLGLNHQDNQWDAVTPSDNIRVPVPYVIPDVGHVPMVVHPELVNPVISDFLIKNCGLNTLSGAWQILHKTKGENKWDLKNYAKWASIANITEEPIGTSLFRAMKVMRQTDTAHCPSALLAKYPEIRFIIDISNDTPPYRATDFEHSRIEYIKFKTVSKIPPTRDEVSKFNDIAASCWEKNPDAQVAVHCHYGFNRTGFFICCYMIERLGVAVPDALRYFKDVRPPGIRHAHFIDELYLRYVLKQR
;
A
#
# COMPACT_ATOMS: atom_id res chain seq x y z
N MET A 1 28.07 21.05 14.86
CA MET A 1 26.61 21.08 14.60
C MET A 1 26.41 21.70 13.23
N THR A 2 26.30 20.87 12.21
CA THR A 2 26.13 21.29 10.83
C THR A 2 24.74 21.90 10.66
N PRO A 3 24.58 23.09 10.05
CA PRO A 3 23.27 23.69 9.85
C PRO A 3 22.51 22.88 8.81
N TRP A 4 21.24 22.58 9.12
CA TRP A 4 20.30 22.00 8.17
C TRP A 4 20.17 22.91 6.95
N ASN A 5 20.55 22.36 5.79
CA ASN A 5 20.46 23.03 4.50
C ASN A 5 19.02 23.43 4.21
N LYS A 6 18.80 24.74 4.11
CA LYS A 6 17.76 25.33 3.25
C LYS A 6 18.13 24.98 1.80
N THR A 7 17.49 23.98 1.24
CA THR A 7 17.53 23.73 -0.21
C THR A 7 16.11 23.57 -0.75
N GLU A 8 15.76 24.56 -1.57
CA GLU A 8 14.90 24.46 -2.75
C GLU A 8 13.39 24.34 -2.55
N SER A 9 12.73 25.49 -2.73
CA SER A 9 11.37 25.55 -3.24
C SER A 9 11.31 24.90 -4.63
N THR A 10 10.87 23.66 -4.71
CA THR A 10 10.47 23.07 -6.00
C THR A 10 8.96 22.91 -6.02
N ASN A 11 8.36 23.32 -7.14
CA ASN A 11 6.93 23.11 -7.46
C ASN A 11 6.56 21.62 -7.62
N ALA A 12 7.45 20.70 -7.23
CA ALA A 12 7.29 19.27 -7.39
C ALA A 12 6.32 18.71 -6.35
N GLU A 13 5.60 17.66 -6.73
CA GLU A 13 4.93 16.81 -5.75
C GLU A 13 6.01 16.04 -4.96
N PRO A 14 5.76 15.70 -3.67
CA PRO A 14 6.69 14.93 -2.87
C PRO A 14 7.06 13.58 -3.51
N ASP A 15 8.28 13.11 -3.28
CA ASP A 15 8.82 11.88 -3.88
C ASP A 15 7.93 10.65 -3.58
N ILE A 16 7.44 10.52 -2.33
CA ILE A 16 6.53 9.45 -1.93
C ILE A 16 5.25 9.39 -2.79
N ILE A 17 4.79 10.52 -3.32
CA ILE A 17 3.63 10.59 -4.21
C ILE A 17 4.06 10.30 -5.65
N THR A 18 5.15 10.90 -6.13
CA THR A 18 5.58 10.76 -7.53
C THR A 18 6.08 9.36 -7.85
N GLU A 19 6.87 8.75 -6.95
CA GLU A 19 7.45 7.41 -7.12
C GLU A 19 6.37 6.31 -7.09
N ASN A 20 5.26 6.55 -6.40
CA ASN A 20 4.16 5.59 -6.23
C ASN A 20 2.92 5.95 -7.06
N THR A 21 3.02 6.93 -7.97
CA THR A 21 1.92 7.32 -8.86
C THR A 21 1.73 6.28 -9.95
N GLN A 22 0.48 5.87 -10.17
CA GLN A 22 0.06 4.99 -11.27
C GLN A 22 -1.17 5.58 -11.96
N PHE A 23 -1.44 5.11 -13.18
CA PHE A 23 -2.67 5.43 -13.91
C PHE A 23 -3.44 4.15 -14.22
N VAL A 24 -4.74 4.19 -14.00
CA VAL A 24 -5.65 3.06 -14.15
C VAL A 24 -6.86 3.45 -14.99
N GLU A 25 -7.25 2.58 -15.93
CA GLU A 25 -8.47 2.74 -16.71
C GLU A 25 -9.67 2.16 -15.95
N ILE A 26 -10.65 3.00 -15.61
CA ILE A 26 -11.89 2.64 -14.93
C ILE A 26 -13.04 3.28 -15.68
N ASN A 27 -14.06 2.48 -16.05
CA ASN A 27 -15.24 2.94 -16.78
C ASN A 27 -14.95 3.77 -18.04
N GLY A 28 -13.84 3.45 -18.73
CA GLY A 28 -13.42 4.17 -19.94
C GLY A 28 -12.71 5.50 -19.68
N HIS A 29 -12.32 5.76 -18.43
CA HIS A 29 -11.57 6.94 -18.03
C HIS A 29 -10.26 6.58 -17.34
N LYS A 30 -9.23 7.38 -17.61
CA LYS A 30 -7.91 7.26 -17.00
C LYS A 30 -7.84 8.03 -15.68
N LEU A 31 -7.83 7.30 -14.57
CA LEU A 31 -7.67 7.86 -13.23
C LEU A 31 -6.22 7.75 -12.76
N ARG A 32 -5.72 8.80 -12.11
CA ARG A 32 -4.48 8.74 -11.34
C ARG A 32 -4.76 8.21 -9.95
N ILE A 33 -3.88 7.33 -9.51
CA ILE A 33 -3.83 6.82 -8.14
C ILE A 33 -2.41 6.91 -7.59
N VAL A 34 -2.29 6.88 -6.26
CA VAL A 34 -1.03 6.59 -5.55
C VAL A 34 -1.26 5.33 -4.75
N HIS A 35 -0.48 4.28 -5.05
CA HIS A 35 -0.62 2.98 -4.41
C HIS A 35 0.70 2.55 -3.77
N ILE A 36 0.71 2.39 -2.44
CA ILE A 36 1.89 1.97 -1.67
C ILE A 36 1.57 0.65 -0.97
N ILE A 37 2.39 -0.36 -1.25
CA ILE A 37 2.24 -1.70 -0.66
C ILE A 37 3.10 -1.78 0.60
N HIS A 38 2.47 -2.06 1.75
CA HIS A 38 3.16 -2.25 3.01
C HIS A 38 3.92 -3.58 3.06
N GLU A 39 5.11 -3.58 3.69
CA GLU A 39 6.02 -4.72 3.73
C GLU A 39 5.43 -5.98 4.40
N LEU A 40 4.53 -5.81 5.37
CA LEU A 40 3.83 -6.90 6.05
C LEU A 40 2.71 -7.55 5.19
N GLY A 41 2.53 -7.11 3.94
CA GLY A 41 1.67 -7.75 2.96
C GLY A 41 0.22 -7.88 3.43
N SER A 42 -0.41 -9.02 3.17
CA SER A 42 -1.83 -9.28 3.49
C SER A 42 -2.21 -9.21 4.97
N LYS A 43 -1.24 -9.03 5.88
CA LYS A 43 -1.49 -8.93 7.32
C LYS A 43 -1.99 -7.55 7.77
N VAL A 44 -1.85 -6.52 6.94
CA VAL A 44 -2.27 -5.15 7.26
C VAL A 44 -3.40 -4.71 6.31
N PRO A 45 -4.29 -3.80 6.73
CA PRO A 45 -5.42 -3.37 5.91
C PRO A 45 -4.97 -2.45 4.76
N LEU A 46 -5.88 -2.23 3.82
CA LEU A 46 -5.80 -1.15 2.84
C LEU A 46 -6.51 0.09 3.40
N ILE A 47 -5.84 1.24 3.36
CA ILE A 47 -6.43 2.56 3.63
C ILE A 47 -6.61 3.30 2.31
N VAL A 48 -7.86 3.67 2.03
CA VAL A 48 -8.27 4.36 0.79
C VAL A 48 -8.55 5.82 1.09
N PHE A 49 -7.87 6.74 0.41
CA PHE A 49 -8.06 8.18 0.56
C PHE A 49 -8.89 8.77 -0.58
N ILE A 50 -10.00 9.43 -0.24
CA ILE A 50 -10.93 10.06 -1.19
C ILE A 50 -11.02 11.56 -0.89
N HIS A 51 -10.49 12.40 -1.78
CA HIS A 51 -10.50 13.85 -1.60
C HIS A 51 -11.87 14.49 -1.90
N GLY A 52 -12.03 15.74 -1.48
CA GLY A 52 -13.24 16.53 -1.72
C GLY A 52 -13.32 17.22 -3.07
N LEU A 53 -14.31 18.08 -3.22
CA LEU A 53 -14.59 18.82 -4.46
C LEU A 53 -13.45 19.78 -4.79
N GLY A 54 -12.84 19.61 -5.98
CA GLY A 54 -11.68 20.40 -6.39
C GLY A 54 -10.37 20.04 -5.67
N GLY A 55 -10.38 18.93 -4.91
CA GLY A 55 -9.22 18.38 -4.25
C GLY A 55 -8.33 17.52 -5.16
N GLN A 56 -7.30 16.94 -4.56
CA GLN A 56 -6.32 16.06 -5.23
C GLN A 56 -5.49 15.28 -4.20
N VAL A 57 -4.81 14.22 -4.64
CA VAL A 57 -4.02 13.32 -3.79
C VAL A 57 -2.96 14.04 -2.95
N SER A 58 -2.36 15.13 -3.43
CA SER A 58 -1.33 15.84 -2.69
C SER A 58 -1.81 16.46 -1.36
N GLN A 59 -3.13 16.61 -1.17
CA GLN A 59 -3.70 17.04 0.11
C GLN A 59 -3.53 15.98 1.20
N TRP A 60 -3.38 14.72 0.81
CA TRP A 60 -3.16 13.59 1.71
C TRP A 60 -1.69 13.33 2.03
N LYS A 61 -0.75 14.22 1.65
CA LYS A 61 0.70 13.99 1.81
C LYS A 61 1.04 13.46 3.21
N CYS A 62 0.66 14.20 4.24
CA CYS A 62 0.99 13.87 5.62
C CYS A 62 0.30 12.58 6.09
N GLN A 63 -0.89 12.27 5.58
CA GLN A 63 -1.60 11.03 5.87
C GLN A 63 -0.94 9.84 5.18
N ILE A 64 -0.55 9.97 3.91
CA ILE A 64 0.15 8.95 3.14
C ILE A 64 1.48 8.62 3.82
N GLU A 65 2.28 9.64 4.17
CA GLU A 65 3.54 9.46 4.91
C GLU A 65 3.31 8.71 6.21
N TYR A 66 2.34 9.14 7.04
CA TYR A 66 2.06 8.52 8.32
C TYR A 66 1.56 7.07 8.22
N PHE A 67 0.54 6.81 7.39
CA PHE A 67 -0.11 5.50 7.34
C PHE A 67 0.62 4.48 6.48
N SER A 68 1.49 4.91 5.55
CA SER A 68 2.31 3.98 4.74
C SER A 68 3.27 3.14 5.57
N HIS A 69 3.54 3.53 6.83
CA HIS A 69 4.34 2.76 7.77
C HIS A 69 3.59 1.60 8.44
N THR A 70 2.26 1.54 8.31
CA THR A 70 1.42 0.58 9.04
C THR A 70 0.34 -0.10 8.19
N ALA A 71 0.02 0.42 7.01
CA ALA A 71 -1.03 -0.06 6.12
C ALA A 71 -0.66 0.06 4.63
N HIS A 72 -1.37 -0.68 3.76
CA HIS A 72 -1.35 -0.36 2.33
C HIS A 72 -2.10 0.95 2.11
N ILE A 73 -1.67 1.71 1.11
CA ILE A 73 -2.25 3.02 0.80
C ILE A 73 -2.78 3.03 -0.62
N LEU A 74 -4.02 3.50 -0.81
CA LEU A 74 -4.58 3.85 -2.11
C LEU A 74 -5.19 5.24 -2.03
N ALA A 75 -4.53 6.24 -2.60
CA ALA A 75 -5.10 7.58 -2.75
C ALA A 75 -5.53 7.83 -4.20
N ILE A 76 -6.69 8.42 -4.40
CA ILE A 76 -7.32 8.55 -5.73
C ILE A 76 -7.44 10.03 -6.09
N ASP A 77 -6.99 10.41 -7.29
CA ASP A 77 -7.46 11.64 -7.93
C ASP A 77 -8.79 11.31 -8.61
N LEU A 78 -9.92 11.84 -8.13
CA LEU A 78 -11.23 11.64 -8.77
C LEU A 78 -11.22 12.15 -10.21
N LEU A 79 -12.14 11.66 -11.04
CA LEU A 79 -12.26 12.12 -12.44
C LEU A 79 -12.30 13.65 -12.51
N GLY A 80 -11.52 14.25 -13.41
CA GLY A 80 -11.36 15.69 -13.59
C GLY A 80 -10.52 16.43 -12.55
N CYS A 81 -10.12 15.77 -11.46
CA CYS A 81 -9.29 16.30 -10.39
C CYS A 81 -7.82 15.88 -10.53
N GLY A 82 -6.92 16.64 -9.89
CA GLY A 82 -5.47 16.39 -9.94
C GLY A 82 -4.96 16.12 -11.36
N LYS A 83 -4.33 14.96 -11.55
CA LYS A 83 -3.83 14.51 -12.87
C LYS A 83 -4.70 13.43 -13.53
N SER A 84 -5.88 13.14 -12.99
CA SER A 84 -6.87 12.27 -13.66
C SER A 84 -7.42 12.93 -14.92
N GLU A 85 -7.94 12.10 -15.82
CA GLU A 85 -8.56 12.54 -17.07
C GLU A 85 -9.67 13.57 -16.84
N VAL A 86 -9.80 14.51 -17.77
CA VAL A 86 -10.90 15.48 -17.79
C VAL A 86 -11.80 15.18 -18.97
N THR A 87 -13.02 14.70 -18.71
CA THR A 87 -14.06 14.53 -19.74
C THR A 87 -14.94 15.78 -19.83
N LYS A 88 -15.65 15.96 -20.95
CA LYS A 88 -16.67 17.01 -21.13
C LYS A 88 -18.07 16.56 -20.72
N ASP A 89 -18.29 15.25 -20.60
CA ASP A 89 -19.56 14.68 -20.20
C ASP A 89 -19.91 15.10 -18.77
N TRP A 90 -21.15 15.51 -18.53
CA TRP A 90 -21.62 15.93 -17.22
C TRP A 90 -22.03 14.74 -16.35
N GLU A 91 -22.51 13.66 -16.97
CA GLU A 91 -23.00 12.49 -16.24
C GLU A 91 -21.87 11.75 -15.52
N SER A 92 -20.66 11.73 -16.10
CA SER A 92 -19.45 11.17 -15.45
C SER A 92 -19.07 11.86 -14.13
N TYR A 93 -19.58 13.05 -13.84
CA TYR A 93 -19.31 13.80 -12.60
C TYR A 93 -20.46 13.72 -11.58
N THR A 94 -21.46 12.87 -11.80
CA THR A 94 -22.51 12.63 -10.80
C THR A 94 -21.94 11.84 -9.62
N THR A 95 -22.52 12.03 -8.42
CA THR A 95 -22.14 11.20 -7.25
C THR A 95 -22.23 9.71 -7.59
N ALA A 96 -23.26 9.29 -8.34
CA ALA A 96 -23.46 7.89 -8.72
C ALA A 96 -22.31 7.35 -9.57
N SER A 97 -21.88 8.09 -10.61
CA SER A 97 -20.74 7.68 -11.45
C SER A 97 -19.43 7.63 -10.67
N LEU A 98 -19.17 8.63 -9.82
CA LEU A 98 -17.95 8.65 -8.99
C LEU A 98 -17.94 7.51 -7.95
N VAL A 99 -19.10 7.16 -7.39
CA VAL A 99 -19.25 5.99 -6.51
C VAL A 99 -18.98 4.70 -7.28
N ASP A 100 -19.48 4.57 -8.50
CA ASP A 100 -19.22 3.40 -9.34
C ASP A 100 -17.73 3.26 -9.68
N ASP A 101 -17.06 4.36 -10.04
CA ASP A 101 -15.61 4.36 -10.29
C ASP A 101 -14.82 3.86 -9.08
N VAL A 102 -15.13 4.36 -7.88
CA VAL A 102 -14.46 3.93 -6.64
C VAL A 102 -14.80 2.47 -6.32
N LYS A 103 -16.07 2.06 -6.43
CA LYS A 103 -16.46 0.66 -6.21
C LYS A 103 -15.71 -0.27 -7.15
N LYS A 104 -15.69 0.04 -8.44
CA LYS A 104 -15.01 -0.77 -9.46
C LYS A 104 -13.52 -0.86 -9.21
N LEU A 105 -12.90 0.24 -8.81
CA LEU A 105 -11.49 0.26 -8.40
C LEU A 105 -11.23 -0.72 -7.24
N LEU A 106 -12.08 -0.72 -6.21
CA LEU A 106 -11.94 -1.57 -5.02
C LEU A 106 -12.34 -3.04 -5.25
N LEU A 107 -13.27 -3.31 -6.16
CA LEU A 107 -13.76 -4.67 -6.43
C LEU A 107 -12.92 -5.40 -7.48
N ASP A 108 -12.47 -4.70 -8.51
CA ASP A 108 -11.82 -5.32 -9.67
C ASP A 108 -10.29 -5.32 -9.57
N ARG A 109 -9.70 -4.32 -8.90
CA ARG A 109 -8.23 -4.11 -8.89
C ARG A 109 -7.60 -4.14 -7.51
N TYR A 110 -8.22 -3.48 -6.54
CA TYR A 110 -7.67 -3.31 -5.18
C TYR A 110 -8.56 -4.00 -4.14
N LYS A 111 -8.86 -5.28 -4.38
CA LYS A 111 -9.72 -6.09 -3.51
C LYS A 111 -8.93 -6.63 -2.32
N TYR A 112 -9.04 -5.94 -1.19
CA TYR A 112 -8.42 -6.36 0.07
C TYR A 112 -9.47 -6.93 1.05
N PRO A 113 -9.11 -7.91 1.89
CA PRO A 113 -10.03 -8.51 2.87
C PRO A 113 -10.36 -7.57 4.05
N ALA A 114 -9.52 -6.55 4.27
CA ALA A 114 -9.71 -5.52 5.27
C ALA A 114 -9.40 -4.15 4.66
N THR A 115 -10.44 -3.31 4.52
CA THR A 115 -10.37 -1.99 3.89
C THR A 115 -10.89 -0.93 4.83
N VAL A 116 -10.22 0.21 4.88
CA VAL A 116 -10.66 1.43 5.58
C VAL A 116 -10.75 2.54 4.56
N ILE A 117 -11.81 3.35 4.64
CA ILE A 117 -11.97 4.52 3.77
C ILE A 117 -11.85 5.78 4.61
N ILE A 118 -10.95 6.69 4.21
CA ILE A 118 -10.76 8.01 4.80
C ILE A 118 -11.09 9.04 3.73
N ALA A 119 -12.04 9.90 4.01
CA ALA A 119 -12.54 10.84 3.03
C ALA A 119 -12.65 12.25 3.58
N HIS A 120 -12.59 13.24 2.67
CA HIS A 120 -12.69 14.65 3.01
C HIS A 120 -13.81 15.35 2.23
N SER A 121 -14.57 16.21 2.92
CA SER A 121 -15.56 17.11 2.31
C SER A 121 -16.57 16.34 1.47
N TYR A 122 -16.77 16.71 0.20
CA TYR A 122 -17.64 15.98 -0.73
C TYR A 122 -17.20 14.51 -0.96
N GLY A 123 -15.93 14.19 -0.77
CA GLY A 123 -15.44 12.80 -0.77
C GLY A 123 -16.12 11.96 0.31
N CYS A 124 -16.56 12.55 1.43
CA CYS A 124 -17.33 11.87 2.47
C CYS A 124 -18.67 11.34 1.95
N SER A 125 -19.33 12.09 1.06
CA SER A 125 -20.58 11.66 0.43
C SER A 125 -20.36 10.43 -0.45
N ILE A 126 -19.31 10.46 -1.29
CA ILE A 126 -18.91 9.32 -2.13
C ILE A 126 -18.56 8.12 -1.24
N ALA A 127 -17.70 8.31 -0.24
CA ALA A 127 -17.27 7.27 0.68
C ALA A 127 -18.42 6.62 1.45
N SER A 128 -19.42 7.40 1.87
CA SER A 128 -20.59 6.89 2.57
C SER A 128 -21.46 6.03 1.65
N SER A 129 -21.68 6.45 0.40
CA SER A 129 -22.39 5.65 -0.59
C SER A 129 -21.64 4.38 -0.98
N VAL A 130 -20.30 4.43 -1.10
CA VAL A 130 -19.45 3.24 -1.31
C VAL A 130 -19.56 2.29 -0.11
N ALA A 131 -19.48 2.81 1.12
CA ALA A 131 -19.57 2.03 2.35
C ALA A 131 -20.95 1.38 2.57
N ALA A 132 -22.02 2.00 2.07
CA ALA A 132 -23.36 1.46 2.09
C ALA A 132 -23.61 0.35 1.05
N SER A 133 -22.67 0.13 0.13
CA SER A 133 -22.80 -0.87 -0.93
C SER A 133 -22.56 -2.29 -0.40
N PRO A 134 -23.47 -3.26 -0.63
CA PRO A 134 -23.34 -4.62 -0.11
C PRO A 134 -22.02 -5.32 -0.46
N GLU A 135 -21.49 -5.05 -1.65
CA GLU A 135 -20.26 -5.65 -2.19
C GLU A 135 -19.01 -5.20 -1.41
N ILE A 136 -19.04 -4.00 -0.82
CA ILE A 136 -17.92 -3.43 -0.06
C ILE A 136 -18.02 -3.77 1.43
N GLN A 137 -19.24 -3.85 1.97
CA GLN A 137 -19.50 -4.05 3.40
C GLN A 137 -18.74 -5.23 4.02
N ALA A 138 -18.59 -6.34 3.30
CA ALA A 138 -17.88 -7.51 3.81
C ALA A 138 -16.39 -7.24 4.11
N SER A 139 -15.76 -6.36 3.34
CA SER A 139 -14.33 -6.03 3.46
C SER A 139 -14.06 -4.77 4.30
N LEU A 140 -15.06 -3.89 4.43
CA LEU A 140 -14.92 -2.62 5.14
C LEU A 140 -14.76 -2.85 6.65
N LYS A 141 -13.75 -2.22 7.26
CA LYS A 141 -13.45 -2.32 8.70
C LYS A 141 -13.63 -1.00 9.43
N GLY A 142 -13.53 0.14 8.75
CA GLY A 142 -13.74 1.46 9.33
C GLY A 142 -13.94 2.54 8.28
N LEU A 143 -14.61 3.61 8.68
CA LEU A 143 -14.87 4.79 7.85
C LEU A 143 -14.49 6.05 8.62
N VAL A 144 -13.74 6.96 7.99
CA VAL A 144 -13.39 8.26 8.57
C VAL A 144 -13.87 9.35 7.63
N LEU A 145 -14.69 10.26 8.15
CA LEU A 145 -15.25 11.38 7.41
C LEU A 145 -14.72 12.70 7.99
N ILE A 146 -13.92 13.41 7.20
CA ILE A 146 -13.31 14.68 7.58
C ILE A 146 -14.09 15.82 6.91
N ALA A 147 -14.60 16.76 7.70
CA ALA A 147 -15.45 17.86 7.27
C ALA A 147 -16.65 17.40 6.40
N PRO A 148 -17.44 16.39 6.83
CA PRO A 148 -18.57 15.91 6.02
C PRO A 148 -19.73 16.90 6.02
N LYS A 149 -20.57 16.79 4.98
CA LYS A 149 -21.81 17.55 4.85
C LYS A 149 -23.01 16.61 4.87
N GLU A 150 -24.06 16.96 5.61
CA GLU A 150 -25.24 16.13 5.74
C GLU A 150 -26.23 16.36 4.60
N HIS A 151 -26.71 17.60 4.42
CA HIS A 151 -27.65 17.92 3.35
C HIS A 151 -27.31 19.23 2.62
N ILE A 152 -28.01 19.42 1.51
CA ILE A 152 -28.06 20.67 0.78
C ILE A 152 -29.49 21.20 0.88
N ASN A 153 -29.63 22.46 1.31
CA ASN A 153 -30.94 23.10 1.39
C ASN A 153 -31.51 23.44 0.01
N ASP A 154 -32.83 23.67 -0.09
CA ASP A 154 -33.51 23.93 -1.38
C ASP A 154 -32.92 25.11 -2.15
N THR A 155 -32.46 26.15 -1.44
CA THR A 155 -31.81 27.32 -2.05
C THR A 155 -30.50 26.93 -2.72
N GLN A 156 -29.64 26.16 -2.02
CA GLN A 156 -28.41 25.65 -2.58
C GLN A 156 -28.68 24.70 -3.74
N LYS A 157 -29.68 23.82 -3.66
CA LYS A 157 -30.10 22.92 -4.74
C LYS A 157 -30.55 23.68 -6.00
N ARG A 158 -31.32 24.76 -5.82
CA ARG A 158 -31.69 25.68 -6.92
C ARG A 158 -30.45 26.36 -7.53
N ASN A 159 -29.50 26.78 -6.70
CA ASN A 159 -28.25 27.41 -7.16
C ASN A 159 -27.34 26.42 -7.91
N GLN A 160 -27.25 25.16 -7.47
CA GLN A 160 -26.53 24.10 -8.19
C GLN A 160 -27.09 23.91 -9.61
N ASN A 161 -28.41 23.92 -9.75
CA ASN A 161 -29.07 23.79 -11.06
C ASN A 161 -28.80 24.99 -11.97
N LYS A 162 -28.76 26.20 -11.41
CA LYS A 162 -28.44 27.43 -12.16
C LYS A 162 -26.98 27.46 -12.63
N LEU A 163 -26.06 26.84 -11.88
CA LEU A 163 -24.63 26.88 -12.17
C LEU A 163 -24.27 26.34 -13.56
N ARG A 164 -25.02 25.35 -14.08
CA ARG A 164 -24.85 24.83 -15.45
C ARG A 164 -24.93 25.91 -16.52
N TRP A 165 -25.79 26.91 -16.33
CA TRP A 165 -26.10 27.96 -17.31
C TRP A 165 -25.17 29.17 -17.21
N ILE A 166 -24.38 29.28 -16.14
CA ILE A 166 -23.42 30.39 -15.96
C ILE A 166 -22.23 30.16 -16.91
N PRO A 167 -21.88 31.09 -17.82
CA PRO A 167 -20.72 30.93 -18.68
C PRO A 167 -19.42 30.73 -17.90
N ASP A 168 -18.52 29.88 -18.40
CA ASP A 168 -17.26 29.54 -17.70
C ASP A 168 -16.38 30.76 -17.45
N TRP A 169 -16.33 31.72 -18.37
CA TRP A 169 -15.56 32.96 -18.20
C TRP A 169 -16.08 33.81 -17.04
N LEU A 170 -17.40 33.90 -16.86
CA LEU A 170 -18.02 34.65 -15.77
C LEU A 170 -17.76 33.97 -14.42
N PHE A 171 -17.89 32.65 -14.37
CA PHE A 171 -17.57 31.87 -13.16
C PHE A 171 -16.07 31.93 -12.82
N ASN A 172 -15.21 31.93 -13.83
CA ASN A 172 -13.77 32.16 -13.67
C ASN A 172 -13.48 33.54 -13.05
N CYS A 173 -14.13 34.61 -13.52
CA CYS A 173 -13.98 35.94 -12.93
C CYS A 173 -14.36 35.96 -11.44
N ALA A 174 -15.48 35.32 -11.07
CA ALA A 174 -15.90 35.19 -9.68
C ALA A 174 -14.87 34.43 -8.83
N ARG A 175 -14.34 33.31 -9.33
CA ARG A 175 -13.29 32.54 -8.64
C ARG A 175 -11.97 33.30 -8.53
N THR A 176 -11.60 34.09 -9.53
CA THR A 176 -10.43 34.97 -9.47
C THR A 176 -10.60 36.06 -8.42
N ALA A 177 -11.81 36.64 -8.32
CA ALA A 177 -12.13 37.60 -7.27
C ALA A 177 -12.09 36.99 -5.87
N ASP A 178 -12.59 35.76 -5.67
CA ASP A 178 -12.52 35.03 -4.39
C ASP A 178 -11.07 34.75 -3.93
N ARG A 179 -10.14 34.68 -4.88
CA ARG A 179 -8.69 34.50 -4.65
C ARG A 179 -7.92 35.82 -4.51
N LYS A 180 -8.59 36.97 -4.60
CA LYS A 180 -7.96 38.28 -4.40
C LYS A 180 -7.39 38.35 -2.98
N GLY A 181 -6.12 38.75 -2.86
CA GLY A 181 -5.35 38.65 -1.61
C GLY A 181 -4.34 37.49 -1.59
N GLY A 182 -4.36 36.61 -2.59
CA GLY A 182 -3.38 35.54 -2.77
C GLY A 182 -3.35 34.61 -1.56
N LEU A 183 -2.20 34.57 -0.88
CA LEU A 183 -2.02 33.75 0.32
C LEU A 183 -3.00 34.11 1.43
N HIS A 184 -3.47 35.36 1.53
CA HIS A 184 -4.42 35.85 2.53
C HIS A 184 -5.80 36.14 1.93
N SER A 185 -6.16 35.42 0.86
CA SER A 185 -7.49 35.54 0.28
C SER A 185 -8.54 34.80 1.10
N LYS A 186 -9.79 35.27 1.01
CA LYS A 186 -10.96 34.60 1.60
C LYS A 186 -11.06 33.13 1.18
N SER A 187 -10.65 32.80 -0.04
CA SER A 187 -10.62 31.42 -0.54
C SER A 187 -9.62 30.52 0.18
N VAL A 188 -8.54 31.07 0.74
CA VAL A 188 -7.53 30.32 1.51
C VAL A 188 -7.93 30.26 2.97
N ASP A 189 -8.38 31.39 3.55
CA ASP A 189 -8.82 31.46 4.95
C ASP A 189 -9.98 30.51 5.25
N ARG A 190 -10.92 30.35 4.31
CA ARG A 190 -12.05 29.40 4.45
C ARG A 190 -11.58 27.95 4.66
N PHE A 191 -10.44 27.59 4.09
CA PHE A 191 -9.90 26.24 4.17
C PHE A 191 -8.99 26.06 5.39
N LEU A 192 -8.14 27.04 5.70
CA LEU A 192 -7.13 26.89 6.75
C LEU A 192 -7.59 27.42 8.11
N GLY A 193 -8.37 28.50 8.14
CA GLY A 193 -8.56 29.37 9.31
C GLY A 193 -7.78 30.68 9.14
N THR A 194 -8.25 31.75 9.79
CA THR A 194 -7.64 33.09 9.69
C THR A 194 -6.31 33.19 10.43
N GLU A 195 -6.15 32.42 11.51
CA GLU A 195 -4.99 32.49 12.40
C GLU A 195 -3.79 31.66 11.91
N ILE A 196 -3.98 30.83 10.88
CA ILE A 196 -2.90 29.98 10.34
C ILE A 196 -1.92 30.84 9.54
N SER A 197 -0.74 31.06 10.10
CA SER A 197 0.31 31.91 9.52
C SER A 197 1.37 31.15 8.70
N ASP A 198 1.36 29.82 8.71
CA ASP A 198 2.32 28.99 7.97
C ASP A 198 2.25 29.26 6.46
N VAL A 199 3.31 29.87 5.93
CA VAL A 199 3.38 30.33 4.54
C VAL A 199 3.34 29.16 3.56
N ASP A 200 3.92 28.02 3.90
CA ASP A 200 4.03 26.87 2.99
C ASP A 200 2.69 26.13 2.89
N ILE A 201 1.94 26.02 3.99
CA ILE A 201 0.57 25.49 4.00
C ILE A 201 -0.35 26.43 3.19
N ARG A 202 -0.27 27.74 3.43
CA ARG A 202 -1.05 28.74 2.68
C ARG A 202 -0.74 28.73 1.19
N ARG A 203 0.54 28.59 0.82
CA ARG A 203 0.98 28.46 -0.58
C ARG A 203 0.42 27.19 -1.22
N SER A 204 0.46 26.07 -0.49
CA SER A 204 -0.09 24.80 -0.94
C SER A 204 -1.59 24.89 -1.19
N GLN A 205 -2.35 25.49 -0.27
CA GLN A 205 -3.79 25.69 -0.42
C GLN A 205 -4.13 26.60 -1.60
N LEU A 206 -3.42 27.74 -1.75
CA LEU A 206 -3.61 28.62 -2.91
C LEU A 206 -3.33 27.89 -4.23
N ARG A 207 -2.28 27.07 -4.28
CA ARG A 207 -1.94 26.26 -5.45
C ARG A 207 -3.06 25.29 -5.81
N TRP A 208 -3.62 24.55 -4.84
CA TRP A 208 -4.76 23.67 -5.10
C TRP A 208 -5.99 24.44 -5.58
N ASN A 209 -6.26 25.60 -4.98
CA ASN A 209 -7.34 26.47 -5.43
C ASN A 209 -7.17 26.88 -6.91
N LEU A 210 -5.94 27.18 -7.34
CA LEU A 210 -5.62 27.54 -8.73
C LEU A 210 -5.70 26.36 -9.71
N GLN A 211 -5.28 25.17 -9.28
CA GLN A 211 -5.33 23.94 -10.08
C GLN A 211 -6.77 23.44 -10.30
N SER A 212 -7.69 23.77 -9.40
CA SER A 212 -9.11 23.45 -9.53
C SER A 212 -9.77 24.19 -10.71
N ARG A 213 -10.05 23.43 -11.77
CA ARG A 213 -10.67 23.87 -13.03
C ARG A 213 -12.15 24.21 -12.82
N SER A 214 -12.55 25.39 -13.26
CA SER A 214 -13.92 25.89 -13.13
C SER A 214 -14.97 25.03 -13.85
N SER A 215 -14.68 24.55 -15.05
CA SER A 215 -15.58 23.68 -15.81
C SER A 215 -15.87 22.37 -15.07
N VAL A 216 -14.82 21.73 -14.53
CA VAL A 216 -14.94 20.51 -13.70
C VAL A 216 -15.68 20.82 -12.41
N TYR A 217 -15.32 21.88 -11.69
CA TYR A 217 -15.99 22.31 -10.48
C TYR A 217 -17.51 22.44 -10.67
N LYS A 218 -17.94 23.09 -11.76
CA LYS A 218 -19.37 23.25 -12.07
C LYS A 218 -20.07 21.91 -12.31
N ARG A 219 -19.41 20.96 -12.98
CA ARG A 219 -19.94 19.61 -13.23
C ARG A 219 -20.12 18.84 -11.94
N PHE A 220 -19.10 18.83 -11.07
CA PHE A 220 -19.19 18.24 -9.74
C PHE A 220 -20.35 18.84 -8.94
N VAL A 221 -20.43 20.17 -8.83
CA VAL A 221 -21.48 20.83 -8.06
C VAL A 221 -22.88 20.49 -8.59
N ARG A 222 -23.03 20.33 -9.91
CA ARG A 222 -24.31 19.97 -10.53
C ARG A 222 -24.65 18.48 -10.37
N GLY A 223 -23.66 17.60 -10.36
CA GLY A 223 -23.80 16.16 -10.18
C GLY A 223 -23.85 15.73 -8.71
N ALA A 224 -23.57 16.64 -7.77
CA ALA A 224 -23.49 16.36 -6.35
C ALA A 224 -24.84 16.06 -5.71
N SER A 225 -24.96 14.85 -5.18
CA SER A 225 -25.94 14.42 -4.18
C SER A 225 -25.25 14.04 -2.87
N PHE A 226 -26.00 14.10 -1.76
CA PHE A 226 -25.53 13.84 -0.40
C PHE A 226 -26.27 12.63 0.18
N PRO A 227 -25.62 11.82 1.04
CA PRO A 227 -26.24 10.64 1.63
C PRO A 227 -27.44 11.01 2.49
N ASP A 228 -28.53 10.26 2.35
CA ASP A 228 -29.68 10.33 3.24
C ASP A 228 -29.54 9.33 4.39
N ILE A 229 -30.54 9.32 5.28
CA ILE A 229 -30.62 8.37 6.40
C ILE A 229 -30.54 6.91 5.91
N ASN A 230 -31.14 6.58 4.76
CA ASN A 230 -31.13 5.22 4.21
C ASN A 230 -29.72 4.74 3.84
N VAL A 231 -28.85 5.65 3.40
CA VAL A 231 -27.43 5.34 3.16
C VAL A 231 -26.70 5.12 4.48
N TYR A 232 -26.86 6.03 5.45
CA TYR A 232 -26.19 5.91 6.74
C TYR A 232 -26.64 4.68 7.54
N ASP A 233 -27.92 4.30 7.47
CA ASP A 233 -28.47 3.10 8.12
C ASP A 233 -27.79 1.82 7.66
N LYS A 234 -27.30 1.77 6.43
CA LYS A 234 -26.58 0.61 5.87
C LYS A 234 -25.15 0.50 6.37
N ILE A 235 -24.56 1.58 6.91
CA ILE A 235 -23.16 1.60 7.35
C ILE A 235 -23.07 1.04 8.77
N LYS A 236 -22.58 -0.19 8.90
CA LYS A 236 -22.48 -0.91 10.19
C LYS A 236 -21.09 -0.90 10.84
N VAL A 237 -20.04 -0.53 10.10
CA VAL A 237 -18.66 -0.43 10.61
C VAL A 237 -18.51 0.74 11.59
N GLY A 238 -17.36 0.84 12.27
CA GLY A 238 -17.03 2.04 13.02
C GLY A 238 -16.93 3.27 12.11
N VAL A 239 -17.46 4.42 12.54
CA VAL A 239 -17.35 5.70 11.82
C VAL A 239 -16.78 6.81 12.71
N LEU A 240 -15.68 7.44 12.28
CA LEU A 240 -15.11 8.62 12.93
C LEU A 240 -15.42 9.89 12.14
N LEU A 241 -15.83 10.94 12.84
CA LEU A 241 -16.13 12.26 12.26
C LEU A 241 -15.11 13.28 12.79
N ILE A 242 -14.46 14.02 11.89
CA ILE A 242 -13.46 15.05 12.23
C ILE A 242 -13.83 16.36 11.53
N GLY A 243 -13.71 17.50 12.20
CA GLY A 243 -13.98 18.82 11.59
C GLY A 243 -13.17 19.96 12.20
N GLY A 244 -13.18 21.11 11.54
CA GLY A 244 -12.59 22.34 12.06
C GLY A 244 -13.62 23.22 12.76
N GLY A 245 -13.25 23.86 13.86
CA GLY A 245 -14.12 24.74 14.65
C GLY A 245 -14.49 26.05 13.92
N LEU A 246 -13.67 26.48 12.96
CA LEU A 246 -13.93 27.65 12.10
C LEU A 246 -14.42 27.25 10.69
N ASP A 247 -14.79 25.99 10.48
CA ASP A 247 -15.30 25.54 9.19
C ASP A 247 -16.67 26.15 8.89
N THR A 248 -16.70 27.06 7.91
CA THR A 248 -17.92 27.71 7.43
C THR A 248 -18.53 27.03 6.20
N ILE A 249 -17.86 26.03 5.63
CA ILE A 249 -18.35 25.24 4.49
C ILE A 249 -19.20 24.08 4.99
N THR A 250 -18.69 23.37 6.00
CA THR A 250 -19.33 22.25 6.68
C THR A 250 -19.19 22.42 8.19
N PRO A 251 -20.06 23.24 8.81
CA PRO A 251 -20.01 23.49 10.24
C PRO A 251 -20.07 22.20 11.05
N SER A 252 -19.41 22.18 12.21
CA SER A 252 -19.33 20.99 13.08
C SER A 252 -20.69 20.42 13.49
N THR A 253 -21.75 21.24 13.49
CA THR A 253 -23.13 20.82 13.72
C THR A 253 -23.61 19.76 12.73
N GLU A 254 -23.14 19.80 11.48
CA GLU A 254 -23.46 18.79 10.45
C GLU A 254 -23.01 17.39 10.89
N MET A 255 -21.84 17.29 11.55
CA MET A 255 -21.32 16.01 12.04
C MET A 255 -22.21 15.42 13.13
N ASN A 256 -22.83 16.26 13.97
CA ASN A 256 -23.77 15.77 14.99
C ASN A 256 -25.02 15.17 14.35
N VAL A 257 -25.53 15.78 13.28
CA VAL A 257 -26.68 15.26 12.52
C VAL A 257 -26.33 13.92 11.87
N ILE A 258 -25.18 13.84 11.20
CA ILE A 258 -24.70 12.59 10.58
C ILE A 258 -24.49 11.50 11.62
N ARG A 259 -23.93 11.84 12.78
CA ARG A 259 -23.76 10.90 13.89
C ARG A 259 -25.11 10.35 14.36
N ASN A 260 -26.12 11.19 14.50
CA ASN A 260 -27.45 10.76 14.91
C ASN A 260 -28.07 9.79 13.89
N HIS A 261 -27.96 10.10 12.59
CA HIS A 261 -28.37 9.18 11.52
C HIS A 261 -27.66 7.83 11.63
N LEU A 262 -26.33 7.82 11.79
CA LEU A 262 -25.56 6.59 11.96
C LEU A 262 -25.99 5.81 13.21
N LEU A 263 -26.34 6.48 14.30
CA LEU A 263 -26.78 5.82 15.53
C LEU A 263 -28.27 5.42 15.53
N GLY A 264 -29.04 5.79 14.50
CA GLY A 264 -30.49 5.59 14.46
C GLY A 264 -31.23 6.42 15.52
N LEU A 265 -30.66 7.55 15.94
CA LEU A 265 -31.25 8.46 16.92
C LEU A 265 -32.11 9.52 16.23
N ASN A 266 -33.27 9.83 16.79
CA ASN A 266 -34.16 10.86 16.25
C ASN A 266 -33.58 12.27 16.46
N HIS A 267 -33.77 13.16 15.47
CA HIS A 267 -33.27 14.55 15.49
C HIS A 267 -33.79 15.42 16.66
N GLN A 268 -34.85 15.00 17.35
CA GLN A 268 -35.47 15.78 18.43
C GLN A 268 -34.80 15.57 19.80
N ASP A 269 -33.99 14.53 19.95
CA ASP A 269 -33.23 14.30 21.17
C ASP A 269 -31.90 15.08 21.10
N ASN A 270 -31.92 16.32 21.59
CA ASN A 270 -30.71 17.14 21.85
C ASN A 270 -29.86 16.56 23.00
N GLN A 271 -29.73 15.23 23.09
CA GLN A 271 -28.87 14.55 24.05
C GLN A 271 -27.52 14.24 23.40
N TRP A 272 -26.76 15.28 23.06
CA TRP A 272 -25.40 15.13 22.54
C TRP A 272 -24.43 14.54 23.59
N ASP A 273 -24.76 14.70 24.87
CA ASP A 273 -23.87 14.43 26.02
C ASP A 273 -24.14 13.09 26.74
N ALA A 274 -25.12 12.29 26.31
CA ALA A 274 -25.58 11.13 27.07
C ALA A 274 -24.81 9.81 26.81
N VAL A 275 -23.75 9.83 25.98
CA VAL A 275 -22.93 8.63 25.75
C VAL A 275 -21.65 8.73 26.57
N THR A 276 -21.57 7.93 27.64
CA THR A 276 -20.36 7.78 28.46
C THR A 276 -19.16 7.42 27.58
N PRO A 277 -17.98 8.06 27.78
CA PRO A 277 -16.77 7.71 27.05
C PRO A 277 -16.42 6.25 27.33
N SER A 278 -16.62 5.39 26.35
CA SER A 278 -16.12 4.02 26.38
C SER A 278 -15.25 3.81 25.14
N ASP A 279 -14.16 3.08 25.30
CA ASP A 279 -13.15 2.91 24.26
C ASP A 279 -13.64 2.10 23.04
N ASN A 280 -14.88 1.58 23.07
CA ASN A 280 -15.47 0.70 22.05
C ASN A 280 -16.79 1.23 21.45
N ILE A 281 -16.94 2.54 21.29
CA ILE A 281 -18.12 3.12 20.65
C ILE A 281 -17.98 3.03 19.13
N ARG A 282 -19.02 2.54 18.44
CA ARG A 282 -19.07 2.45 16.97
C ARG A 282 -18.91 3.81 16.29
N VAL A 283 -19.59 4.82 16.80
CA VAL A 283 -19.56 6.20 16.28
C VAL A 283 -19.27 7.16 17.43
N PRO A 284 -17.98 7.45 17.75
CA PRO A 284 -17.61 8.36 18.81
C PRO A 284 -18.15 9.78 18.57
N VAL A 285 -18.06 10.64 19.59
CA VAL A 285 -18.38 12.06 19.46
C VAL A 285 -17.46 12.70 18.41
N PRO A 286 -17.95 13.61 17.55
CA PRO A 286 -17.11 14.23 16.53
C PRO A 286 -15.90 14.94 17.13
N TYR A 287 -14.73 14.72 16.53
CA TYR A 287 -13.49 15.38 16.93
C TYR A 287 -13.36 16.73 16.21
N VAL A 288 -13.59 17.82 16.95
CA VAL A 288 -13.53 19.18 16.42
C VAL A 288 -12.22 19.84 16.84
N ILE A 289 -11.42 20.27 15.88
CA ILE A 289 -10.16 20.99 16.14
C ILE A 289 -10.45 22.49 16.19
N PRO A 290 -10.18 23.18 17.31
CA PRO A 290 -10.42 24.62 17.42
C PRO A 290 -9.56 25.40 16.42
N ASP A 291 -10.01 26.59 16.04
CA ASP A 291 -9.25 27.55 15.22
C ASP A 291 -8.85 27.10 13.80
N VAL A 292 -9.47 26.02 13.31
CA VAL A 292 -9.16 25.43 12.00
C VAL A 292 -10.37 25.49 11.07
N GLY A 293 -10.10 25.77 9.80
CA GLY A 293 -11.11 25.78 8.73
C GLY A 293 -11.44 24.39 8.18
N HIS A 294 -11.77 24.33 6.88
CA HIS A 294 -12.28 23.14 6.20
C HIS A 294 -11.29 21.98 5.97
N VAL A 295 -9.97 22.17 6.12
CA VAL A 295 -8.97 21.10 5.87
C VAL A 295 -8.10 20.79 7.10
N PRO A 296 -8.69 20.28 8.20
CA PRO A 296 -7.96 20.00 9.43
C PRO A 296 -6.83 18.99 9.27
N MET A 297 -6.96 18.03 8.34
CA MET A 297 -5.92 17.04 8.04
C MET A 297 -4.66 17.63 7.40
N VAL A 298 -4.76 18.82 6.79
CA VAL A 298 -3.61 19.53 6.23
C VAL A 298 -3.00 20.47 7.27
N VAL A 299 -3.83 21.14 8.06
CA VAL A 299 -3.37 22.15 9.04
C VAL A 299 -2.74 21.50 10.27
N HIS A 300 -3.36 20.45 10.82
CA HIS A 300 -2.91 19.75 12.02
C HIS A 300 -2.85 18.23 11.80
N PRO A 301 -2.01 17.73 10.87
CA PRO A 301 -1.83 16.28 10.68
C PRO A 301 -1.35 15.57 11.96
N GLU A 302 -0.63 16.25 12.84
CA GLU A 302 -0.17 15.75 14.13
C GLU A 302 -1.30 15.50 15.14
N LEU A 303 -2.47 16.12 14.96
CA LEU A 303 -3.68 15.83 15.73
C LEU A 303 -4.57 14.83 15.00
N VAL A 304 -4.77 15.03 13.69
CA VAL A 304 -5.68 14.21 12.88
C VAL A 304 -5.19 12.77 12.74
N ASN A 305 -3.91 12.55 12.43
CA ASN A 305 -3.40 11.20 12.15
C ASN A 305 -3.44 10.29 13.38
N PRO A 306 -3.00 10.72 14.58
CA PRO A 306 -3.09 9.89 15.77
C PRO A 306 -4.53 9.59 16.18
N VAL A 307 -5.45 10.54 16.07
CA VAL A 307 -6.88 10.31 16.39
C VAL A 307 -7.50 9.28 15.45
N ILE A 308 -7.20 9.35 14.15
CA ILE A 308 -7.60 8.31 13.21
C ILE A 308 -7.00 6.95 13.58
N SER A 309 -5.69 6.91 13.85
CA SER A 309 -4.98 5.67 14.20
C SER A 309 -5.56 5.01 15.45
N ASP A 310 -5.79 5.80 16.52
CA ASP A 310 -6.36 5.33 17.78
C ASP A 310 -7.77 4.75 17.58
N PHE A 311 -8.62 5.46 16.84
CA PHE A 311 -9.95 5.01 16.48
C PHE A 311 -9.94 3.69 15.68
N LEU A 312 -9.07 3.58 14.67
CA LEU A 312 -8.98 2.36 13.87
C LEU A 312 -8.49 1.16 14.69
N ILE A 313 -7.57 1.39 15.64
CA ILE A 313 -7.04 0.33 16.51
C ILE A 313 -8.10 -0.10 17.52
N LYS A 314 -8.65 0.85 18.30
CA LYS A 314 -9.54 0.55 19.43
C LYS A 314 -10.96 0.23 18.97
N ASN A 315 -11.58 1.13 18.21
CA ASN A 315 -12.99 1.03 17.86
C ASN A 315 -13.26 0.12 16.64
N CYS A 316 -12.28 -0.04 15.74
CA CYS A 316 -12.40 -0.91 14.57
C CYS A 316 -11.62 -2.23 14.68
N GLY A 317 -10.87 -2.44 15.77
CA GLY A 317 -10.14 -3.68 16.05
C GLY A 317 -8.93 -3.94 15.14
N LEU A 318 -8.42 -2.92 14.45
CA LEU A 318 -7.27 -3.04 13.54
C LEU A 318 -5.95 -2.96 14.30
N ASN A 319 -5.73 -3.92 15.21
CA ASN A 319 -4.52 -4.03 16.04
C ASN A 319 -3.22 -4.04 15.24
N THR A 320 -3.30 -4.42 13.96
CA THR A 320 -2.16 -4.43 13.04
C THR A 320 -1.60 -3.04 12.79
N LEU A 321 -2.39 -1.97 12.99
CA LEU A 321 -1.92 -0.59 12.84
C LEU A 321 -1.09 -0.10 14.05
N SER A 322 -1.11 -0.83 15.16
CA SER A 322 -0.33 -0.48 16.36
C SER A 322 1.17 -0.53 16.10
N GLY A 323 1.90 0.51 16.53
CA GLY A 323 3.36 0.55 16.44
C GLY A 323 4.04 -0.64 17.14
N ALA A 324 3.50 -1.09 18.28
CA ALA A 324 4.02 -2.26 18.99
C ALA A 324 3.83 -3.54 18.16
N TRP A 325 2.66 -3.73 17.55
CA TRP A 325 2.39 -4.87 16.69
C TRP A 325 3.28 -4.83 15.44
N GLN A 326 3.44 -3.66 14.83
CA GLN A 326 4.30 -3.43 13.67
C GLN A 326 5.74 -3.79 13.98
N ILE A 327 6.33 -3.24 15.05
CA ILE A 327 7.70 -3.54 15.47
C ILE A 327 7.87 -5.05 15.70
N LEU A 328 6.98 -5.68 16.47
CA LEU A 328 7.07 -7.12 16.73
C LEU A 328 6.99 -7.97 15.46
N HIS A 329 6.23 -7.56 14.44
CA HIS A 329 6.05 -8.35 13.23
C HIS A 329 7.05 -8.02 12.12
N LYS A 330 7.60 -6.81 12.09
CA LYS A 330 8.75 -6.43 11.25
C LYS A 330 10.03 -7.08 11.76
N THR A 331 10.22 -7.10 13.09
CA THR A 331 11.39 -7.72 13.73
C THR A 331 11.28 -9.25 13.88
N LYS A 332 10.10 -9.85 13.64
CA LYS A 332 9.92 -11.31 13.56
C LYS A 332 10.64 -11.85 12.31
N GLY A 333 11.92 -12.15 12.48
CA GLY A 333 12.82 -12.62 11.42
C GLY A 333 14.12 -11.81 11.34
N GLU A 334 14.12 -10.57 11.84
CA GLU A 334 15.33 -9.78 12.03
C GLU A 334 16.07 -10.29 13.27
N ASN A 335 16.88 -11.33 13.08
CA ASN A 335 17.92 -11.60 14.05
C ASN A 335 18.83 -10.36 14.11
N LYS A 336 19.21 -9.93 15.33
CA LYS A 336 20.32 -9.01 15.66
C LYS A 336 21.66 -9.28 14.91
N TRP A 337 21.72 -10.35 14.11
CA TRP A 337 22.83 -10.85 13.31
C TRP A 337 22.97 -10.24 11.89
N ASP A 338 21.93 -9.61 11.33
CA ASP A 338 21.92 -9.23 9.91
C ASP A 338 22.96 -8.16 9.52
N LEU A 339 23.33 -7.28 10.46
CA LEU A 339 24.31 -6.22 10.21
C LEU A 339 25.76 -6.72 10.11
N LYS A 340 26.13 -7.82 10.79
CA LYS A 340 27.51 -8.36 10.74
C LYS A 340 27.78 -9.26 9.53
N ASN A 341 26.75 -9.82 8.91
CA ASN A 341 26.90 -10.74 7.77
C ASN A 341 26.64 -10.11 6.40
N TYR A 342 26.10 -8.89 6.33
CA TYR A 342 25.75 -8.25 5.05
C TYR A 342 26.96 -8.03 4.14
N ALA A 343 28.06 -7.47 4.64
CA ALA A 343 29.25 -7.21 3.83
C ALA A 343 29.82 -8.50 3.17
N LYS A 344 29.81 -9.60 3.92
CA LYS A 344 30.22 -10.92 3.42
C LYS A 344 29.21 -11.50 2.43
N TRP A 345 27.92 -11.29 2.66
CA TRP A 345 26.87 -11.71 1.73
C TRP A 345 26.92 -10.90 0.43
N ALA A 346 27.17 -9.60 0.50
CA ALA A 346 27.22 -8.68 -0.63
C ALA A 346 28.41 -8.99 -1.56
N SER A 347 29.56 -9.38 -1.01
CA SER A 347 30.75 -9.75 -1.80
C SER A 347 30.64 -11.11 -2.50
N ILE A 348 29.61 -11.90 -2.21
CA ILE A 348 29.38 -13.21 -2.83
C ILE A 348 28.49 -13.04 -4.06
N ALA A 349 28.86 -13.68 -5.17
CA ALA A 349 28.07 -13.70 -6.40
C ALA A 349 26.62 -14.19 -6.14
N ASN A 350 25.65 -13.57 -6.80
CA ASN A 350 24.23 -13.78 -6.56
C ASN A 350 23.77 -15.20 -6.92
N ILE A 351 24.02 -15.60 -8.17
CA ILE A 351 23.66 -16.89 -8.77
C ILE A 351 24.76 -17.27 -9.78
N THR A 352 24.92 -18.55 -10.11
CA THR A 352 25.82 -18.99 -11.18
C THR A 352 25.36 -18.43 -12.54
N GLU A 353 26.31 -18.03 -13.39
CA GLU A 353 26.02 -17.45 -14.72
C GLU A 353 25.53 -18.49 -15.72
N GLU A 354 25.97 -19.74 -15.56
CA GLU A 354 25.52 -20.90 -16.34
C GLU A 354 25.02 -22.03 -15.42
N PRO A 355 24.25 -23.01 -15.95
CA PRO A 355 23.95 -24.25 -15.25
C PRO A 355 25.20 -25.04 -14.87
N ILE A 356 25.11 -25.84 -13.80
CA ILE A 356 26.26 -26.56 -13.25
C ILE A 356 26.47 -27.88 -14.00
N GLY A 357 27.58 -27.96 -14.74
CA GLY A 357 28.03 -29.19 -15.40
C GLY A 357 27.03 -29.70 -16.42
N THR A 358 26.70 -30.99 -16.33
CA THR A 358 25.68 -31.64 -17.18
C THR A 358 24.26 -31.51 -16.63
N SER A 359 24.06 -30.78 -15.52
CA SER A 359 22.75 -30.57 -14.91
C SER A 359 22.13 -29.23 -15.30
N LEU A 360 20.81 -29.09 -15.12
CA LEU A 360 20.09 -27.83 -15.27
C LEU A 360 19.97 -27.05 -13.95
N PHE A 361 20.83 -27.34 -12.97
CA PHE A 361 20.84 -26.61 -11.69
C PHE A 361 21.62 -25.30 -11.79
N ARG A 362 21.11 -24.27 -11.09
CA ARG A 362 21.86 -23.05 -10.75
C ARG A 362 22.03 -22.92 -9.25
N ALA A 363 23.24 -22.64 -8.77
CA ALA A 363 23.48 -22.37 -7.36
C ALA A 363 23.39 -20.87 -7.06
N MET A 364 22.67 -20.49 -6.01
CA MET A 364 22.59 -19.10 -5.56
C MET A 364 22.82 -18.93 -4.07
N LYS A 365 23.22 -17.70 -3.68
CA LYS A 365 23.10 -17.24 -2.29
C LYS A 365 21.63 -16.92 -1.99
N VAL A 366 21.26 -16.86 -0.72
CA VAL A 366 19.92 -16.44 -0.33
C VAL A 366 19.63 -15.03 -0.86
N MET A 367 18.45 -14.81 -1.46
CA MET A 367 17.99 -13.48 -1.87
C MET A 367 17.67 -12.61 -0.66
N ARG A 368 17.47 -11.30 -0.87
CA ARG A 368 16.94 -10.37 0.15
C ARG A 368 15.84 -9.54 -0.48
N GLN A 369 14.75 -9.28 0.26
CA GLN A 369 13.62 -8.50 -0.28
C GLN A 369 14.04 -7.08 -0.68
N THR A 370 14.94 -6.48 0.09
CA THR A 370 15.37 -5.07 -0.04
C THR A 370 16.55 -4.87 -0.99
N ASP A 371 17.16 -5.94 -1.50
CA ASP A 371 18.30 -5.83 -2.42
C ASP A 371 17.81 -5.56 -3.85
N THR A 372 18.45 -4.64 -4.56
CA THR A 372 18.02 -4.25 -5.91
C THR A 372 18.45 -5.24 -6.99
N ALA A 373 19.48 -6.05 -6.74
CA ALA A 373 20.09 -6.95 -7.72
C ALA A 373 19.83 -8.45 -7.45
N HIS A 374 19.52 -8.82 -6.20
CA HIS A 374 19.30 -10.20 -5.75
C HIS A 374 18.04 -10.35 -4.88
N CYS A 375 16.91 -9.95 -5.45
CA CYS A 375 15.56 -10.10 -4.90
C CYS A 375 14.65 -10.90 -5.85
N PRO A 376 13.45 -11.34 -5.39
CA PRO A 376 12.53 -12.10 -6.23
C PRO A 376 12.19 -11.45 -7.57
N SER A 377 11.95 -10.13 -7.60
CA SER A 377 11.62 -9.41 -8.84
C SER A 377 12.81 -9.36 -9.81
N ALA A 378 14.03 -9.11 -9.32
CA ALA A 378 15.24 -9.12 -10.14
C ALA A 378 15.52 -10.52 -10.72
N LEU A 379 15.30 -11.58 -9.94
CA LEU A 379 15.43 -12.96 -10.41
C LEU A 379 14.41 -13.25 -11.52
N LEU A 380 13.14 -12.88 -11.30
CA LEU A 380 12.07 -13.02 -12.29
C LEU A 380 12.33 -12.20 -13.56
N ALA A 381 13.01 -11.06 -13.49
CA ALA A 381 13.36 -10.29 -14.68
C ALA A 381 14.56 -10.89 -15.43
N LYS A 382 15.60 -11.32 -14.71
CA LYS A 382 16.90 -11.65 -15.29
C LYS A 382 17.01 -13.09 -15.81
N TYR A 383 16.29 -14.04 -15.22
CA TYR A 383 16.43 -15.47 -15.56
C TYR A 383 15.07 -16.07 -15.98
N PRO A 384 14.60 -15.82 -17.21
CA PRO A 384 13.35 -16.37 -17.74
C PRO A 384 13.27 -17.91 -17.74
N GLU A 385 14.43 -18.57 -17.83
CA GLU A 385 14.60 -20.02 -17.91
C GLU A 385 14.44 -20.75 -16.57
N ILE A 386 14.54 -20.04 -15.44
CA ILE A 386 14.31 -20.62 -14.12
C ILE A 386 12.80 -20.78 -13.90
N ARG A 387 12.38 -22.00 -13.56
CA ARG A 387 10.98 -22.32 -13.20
C ARG A 387 10.81 -22.89 -11.81
N PHE A 388 11.88 -23.26 -11.14
CA PHE A 388 11.81 -23.82 -9.79
C PHE A 388 12.90 -23.22 -8.89
N ILE A 389 12.55 -22.98 -7.63
CA ILE A 389 13.50 -22.64 -6.57
C ILE A 389 13.39 -23.68 -5.47
N ILE A 390 14.51 -24.31 -5.11
CA ILE A 390 14.62 -25.20 -3.95
C ILE A 390 15.41 -24.46 -2.85
N ASP A 391 14.70 -24.00 -1.83
CA ASP A 391 15.30 -23.40 -0.64
C ASP A 391 15.63 -24.49 0.37
N ILE A 392 16.93 -24.78 0.51
CA ILE A 392 17.42 -25.82 1.42
C ILE A 392 17.76 -25.30 2.82
N SER A 393 17.50 -24.02 3.12
CA SER A 393 17.78 -23.42 4.43
C SER A 393 16.75 -23.85 5.48
N ASN A 394 17.16 -23.92 6.75
CA ASN A 394 16.23 -24.21 7.85
C ASN A 394 15.39 -22.98 8.21
N ASP A 395 16.05 -21.83 8.25
CA ASP A 395 15.47 -20.56 8.64
C ASP A 395 14.49 -20.04 7.59
N THR A 396 13.60 -19.15 7.99
CA THR A 396 12.76 -18.41 7.04
C THR A 396 13.65 -17.52 6.17
N PRO A 397 13.49 -17.52 4.83
CA PRO A 397 14.29 -16.67 3.97
C PRO A 397 14.02 -15.17 4.24
N PRO A 398 15.01 -14.28 4.08
CA PRO A 398 14.85 -12.82 4.21
C PRO A 398 14.24 -12.19 2.95
N TYR A 399 13.43 -12.96 2.22
CA TYR A 399 12.63 -12.55 1.07
C TYR A 399 11.29 -13.30 1.12
N ARG A 400 10.27 -12.74 0.47
CA ARG A 400 8.92 -13.31 0.49
C ARG A 400 8.80 -14.41 -0.56
N ALA A 401 8.68 -15.66 -0.11
CA ALA A 401 8.40 -16.79 -1.00
C ALA A 401 7.05 -16.62 -1.75
N THR A 402 6.10 -15.88 -1.16
CA THR A 402 4.79 -15.57 -1.77
C THR A 402 4.89 -14.75 -3.05
N ASP A 403 6.01 -14.04 -3.27
CA ASP A 403 6.24 -13.29 -4.52
C ASP A 403 6.28 -14.22 -5.74
N PHE A 404 6.46 -15.53 -5.52
CA PHE A 404 6.47 -16.54 -6.56
C PHE A 404 5.09 -17.19 -6.82
N GLU A 405 4.10 -17.06 -5.92
CA GLU A 405 2.79 -17.74 -6.02
C GLU A 405 1.98 -17.37 -7.28
N HIS A 406 2.18 -16.16 -7.80
CA HIS A 406 1.56 -15.68 -9.04
C HIS A 406 2.57 -15.50 -10.18
N SER A 407 3.73 -16.13 -10.04
CA SER A 407 4.82 -16.05 -11.01
C SER A 407 4.96 -17.36 -11.79
N ARG A 408 5.90 -17.38 -12.73
CA ARG A 408 6.27 -18.60 -13.46
C ARG A 408 7.16 -19.57 -12.66
N ILE A 409 7.62 -19.14 -11.48
CA ILE A 409 8.54 -19.91 -10.63
C ILE A 409 7.73 -20.60 -9.53
N GLU A 410 7.90 -21.91 -9.39
CA GLU A 410 7.40 -22.67 -8.24
C GLU A 410 8.47 -22.70 -7.15
N TYR A 411 8.11 -22.25 -5.94
CA TYR A 411 9.00 -22.19 -4.79
C TYR A 411 8.80 -23.40 -3.87
N ILE A 412 9.89 -24.11 -3.56
CA ILE A 412 9.88 -25.35 -2.78
C ILE A 412 10.81 -25.18 -1.57
N LYS A 413 10.25 -25.30 -0.37
CA LYS A 413 11.02 -25.24 0.89
C LYS A 413 11.40 -26.66 1.35
N PHE A 414 12.70 -26.96 1.34
CA PHE A 414 13.26 -28.23 1.80
C PHE A 414 14.21 -28.02 2.98
N LYS A 415 13.71 -28.01 4.21
CA LYS A 415 14.51 -27.66 5.39
C LYS A 415 15.60 -28.68 5.68
N THR A 416 16.84 -28.22 5.85
CA THR A 416 18.00 -29.07 6.21
C THR A 416 18.81 -28.47 7.36
N VAL A 417 19.53 -29.32 8.09
CA VAL A 417 20.38 -28.89 9.21
C VAL A 417 21.63 -28.15 8.70
N SER A 418 21.95 -27.03 9.35
CA SER A 418 23.10 -26.21 8.95
C SER A 418 24.44 -26.83 9.36
N LYS A 419 25.50 -26.58 8.57
CA LYS A 419 26.91 -26.94 8.81
C LYS A 419 27.28 -28.43 8.78
N ILE A 420 26.31 -29.34 8.71
CA ILE A 420 26.55 -30.78 8.66
C ILE A 420 26.19 -31.29 7.24
N PRO A 421 26.90 -32.29 6.68
CA PRO A 421 26.53 -32.91 5.42
C PRO A 421 25.14 -33.57 5.52
N PRO A 422 24.22 -33.33 4.57
CA PRO A 422 22.91 -33.96 4.53
C PRO A 422 23.00 -35.48 4.55
N THR A 423 22.09 -36.16 5.24
CA THR A 423 21.98 -37.63 5.29
C THR A 423 21.62 -38.23 3.93
N ARG A 424 21.76 -39.56 3.77
CA ARG A 424 21.35 -40.25 2.54
C ARG A 424 19.85 -40.10 2.25
N ASP A 425 19.02 -40.13 3.29
CA ASP A 425 17.57 -39.95 3.17
C ASP A 425 17.21 -38.53 2.73
N GLU A 426 17.90 -37.52 3.25
CA GLU A 426 17.74 -36.13 2.79
C GLU A 426 18.17 -35.96 1.33
N VAL A 427 19.26 -36.62 0.90
CA VAL A 427 19.71 -36.62 -0.49
C VAL A 427 18.69 -37.29 -1.40
N SER A 428 18.15 -38.46 -1.02
CA SER A 428 17.11 -39.14 -1.80
C SER A 428 15.89 -38.23 -1.98
N LYS A 429 15.39 -37.62 -0.90
CA LYS A 429 14.25 -36.70 -0.95
C LYS A 429 14.51 -35.47 -1.83
N PHE A 430 15.70 -34.89 -1.74
CA PHE A 430 16.09 -33.79 -2.62
C PHE A 430 16.09 -34.22 -4.09
N ASN A 431 16.62 -35.41 -4.39
CA ASN A 431 16.65 -35.94 -5.74
C ASN A 431 15.25 -36.18 -6.30
N ASP A 432 14.31 -36.65 -5.48
CA ASP A 432 12.92 -36.85 -5.87
C ASP A 432 12.20 -35.52 -6.13
N ILE A 433 12.44 -34.51 -5.30
CA ILE A 433 11.93 -33.13 -5.52
C ILE A 433 12.44 -32.57 -6.85
N ALA A 434 13.75 -32.69 -7.10
CA ALA A 434 14.35 -32.19 -8.32
C ALA A 434 13.83 -32.94 -9.56
N ALA A 435 13.71 -34.26 -9.49
CA ALA A 435 13.10 -35.06 -10.55
C ALA A 435 11.67 -34.61 -10.87
N SER A 436 10.84 -34.37 -9.85
CA SER A 436 9.46 -33.86 -10.05
C SER A 436 9.42 -32.50 -10.75
N CYS A 437 10.42 -31.63 -10.51
CA CYS A 437 10.51 -30.35 -11.21
C CYS A 437 10.68 -30.57 -12.73
N TRP A 438 11.55 -31.50 -13.13
CA TRP A 438 11.80 -31.81 -14.54
C TRP A 438 10.72 -32.68 -15.19
N GLU A 439 9.97 -33.46 -14.40
CA GLU A 439 8.74 -34.10 -14.89
C GLU A 439 7.68 -33.05 -15.27
N LYS A 440 7.54 -31.99 -14.46
CA LYS A 440 6.62 -30.88 -14.76
C LYS A 440 7.11 -30.01 -15.91
N ASN A 441 8.41 -29.78 -16.02
CA ASN A 441 9.00 -28.97 -17.09
C ASN A 441 10.44 -29.45 -17.43
N PRO A 442 10.60 -30.25 -18.49
CA PRO A 442 11.88 -30.90 -18.82
C PRO A 442 13.04 -29.94 -19.07
N ASP A 443 12.78 -28.78 -19.69
CA ASP A 443 13.81 -27.81 -20.06
C ASP A 443 14.04 -26.73 -19.00
N ALA A 444 13.34 -26.81 -17.86
CA ALA A 444 13.43 -25.82 -16.81
C ALA A 444 14.77 -25.86 -16.08
N GLN A 445 15.29 -24.68 -15.77
CA GLN A 445 16.39 -24.57 -14.83
C GLN A 445 15.87 -24.48 -13.39
N VAL A 446 16.60 -25.12 -12.47
CA VAL A 446 16.25 -25.23 -11.06
C VAL A 446 17.28 -24.48 -10.22
N ALA A 447 16.86 -23.41 -9.56
CA ALA A 447 17.72 -22.64 -8.67
C ALA A 447 17.73 -23.25 -7.27
N VAL A 448 18.91 -23.49 -6.70
CA VAL A 448 19.07 -24.07 -5.36
C VAL A 448 19.87 -23.11 -4.49
N HIS A 449 19.38 -22.81 -3.29
CA HIS A 449 20.14 -21.99 -2.34
C HIS A 449 20.05 -22.48 -0.90
N CYS A 450 21.16 -22.28 -0.19
CA CYS A 450 21.17 -22.23 1.26
C CYS A 450 21.38 -20.77 1.67
N HIS A 451 22.33 -20.47 2.56
CA HIS A 451 22.67 -19.09 2.92
C HIS A 451 23.59 -18.43 1.87
N TYR A 452 24.73 -19.05 1.57
CA TYR A 452 25.72 -18.51 0.61
C TYR A 452 25.81 -19.28 -0.71
N GLY A 453 25.13 -20.42 -0.82
CA GLY A 453 25.12 -21.23 -2.05
C GLY A 453 26.42 -22.01 -2.31
N PHE A 454 27.14 -22.43 -1.27
CA PHE A 454 28.39 -23.22 -1.41
C PHE A 454 28.27 -24.64 -0.86
N ASN A 455 28.34 -24.85 0.46
CA ASN A 455 28.52 -26.21 1.01
C ASN A 455 27.31 -27.13 0.79
N ARG A 456 26.19 -26.88 1.47
CA ARG A 456 25.00 -27.74 1.34
C ARG A 456 24.45 -27.74 -0.09
N THR A 457 24.40 -26.56 -0.71
CA THR A 457 23.93 -26.40 -2.10
C THR A 457 24.80 -27.23 -3.05
N GLY A 458 26.12 -27.09 -2.98
CA GLY A 458 27.04 -27.86 -3.80
C GLY A 458 26.97 -29.34 -3.50
N PHE A 459 26.83 -29.73 -2.23
CA PHE A 459 26.71 -31.13 -1.84
C PHE A 459 25.48 -31.81 -2.46
N PHE A 460 24.29 -31.21 -2.33
CA PHE A 460 23.07 -31.76 -2.95
C PHE A 460 23.17 -31.85 -4.48
N ILE A 461 23.67 -30.79 -5.12
CA ILE A 461 23.83 -30.76 -6.58
C ILE A 461 24.83 -31.83 -7.03
N CYS A 462 25.97 -31.97 -6.33
CA CYS A 462 26.94 -33.03 -6.61
C CYS A 462 26.33 -34.42 -6.43
N CYS A 463 25.62 -34.68 -5.33
CA CYS A 463 24.93 -35.95 -5.11
C CYS A 463 23.94 -36.27 -6.23
N TYR A 464 23.17 -35.28 -6.70
CA TYR A 464 22.25 -35.49 -7.81
C TYR A 464 23.00 -35.87 -9.10
N MET A 465 24.06 -35.13 -9.45
CA MET A 465 24.87 -35.46 -10.63
C MET A 465 25.47 -36.87 -10.55
N ILE A 466 25.90 -37.30 -9.37
CA ILE A 466 26.46 -38.64 -9.15
C ILE A 466 25.37 -39.72 -9.25
N GLU A 467 24.26 -39.57 -8.51
CA GLU A 467 23.24 -40.60 -8.37
C GLU A 467 22.27 -40.69 -9.55
N ARG A 468 21.99 -39.57 -10.24
CA ARG A 468 21.00 -39.52 -11.32
C ARG A 468 21.63 -39.34 -12.71
N LEU A 469 22.79 -38.70 -12.81
CA LEU A 469 23.45 -38.42 -14.09
C LEU A 469 24.72 -39.25 -14.33
N GLY A 470 25.12 -40.10 -13.37
CA GLY A 470 26.28 -40.98 -13.50
C GLY A 470 27.63 -40.26 -13.53
N VAL A 471 27.70 -39.01 -13.03
CA VAL A 471 28.94 -38.21 -13.03
C VAL A 471 29.87 -38.70 -11.92
N ALA A 472 31.16 -38.87 -12.21
CA ALA A 472 32.14 -39.25 -11.21
C ALA A 472 32.32 -38.15 -10.15
N VAL A 473 32.63 -38.53 -8.89
CA VAL A 473 32.79 -37.58 -7.77
C VAL A 473 33.77 -36.43 -8.08
N PRO A 474 34.98 -36.67 -8.65
CA PRO A 474 35.91 -35.59 -8.96
C PRO A 474 35.36 -34.60 -9.99
N ASP A 475 34.60 -35.09 -10.97
CA ASP A 475 34.01 -34.27 -12.03
C ASP A 475 32.83 -33.44 -11.49
N ALA A 476 31.96 -34.04 -10.67
CA ALA A 476 30.86 -33.32 -10.02
C ALA A 476 31.38 -32.13 -9.19
N LEU A 477 32.45 -32.34 -8.41
CA LEU A 477 33.12 -31.30 -7.64
C LEU A 477 33.75 -30.22 -8.53
N ARG A 478 34.41 -30.63 -9.62
CA ARG A 478 35.01 -29.72 -10.60
C ARG A 478 33.97 -28.85 -11.28
N TYR A 479 32.91 -29.45 -11.83
CA TYR A 479 31.81 -28.73 -12.48
C TYR A 479 31.17 -27.70 -11.56
N PHE A 480 30.95 -28.04 -10.28
CA PHE A 480 30.44 -27.06 -9.32
C PHE A 480 31.43 -25.93 -9.06
N LYS A 481 32.72 -26.25 -8.89
CA LYS A 481 33.77 -25.27 -8.62
C LYS A 481 33.96 -24.28 -9.77
N ASP A 482 33.91 -24.74 -11.01
CA ASP A 482 34.21 -23.93 -12.20
C ASP A 482 33.19 -22.79 -12.36
N VAL A 483 31.90 -23.05 -12.11
CA VAL A 483 30.85 -22.01 -12.20
C VAL A 483 30.55 -21.33 -10.87
N ARG A 484 31.01 -21.88 -9.73
CA ARG A 484 30.79 -21.33 -8.38
C ARG A 484 32.08 -21.36 -7.53
N PRO A 485 33.13 -20.58 -7.89
CA PRO A 485 34.40 -20.59 -7.17
C PRO A 485 34.24 -20.12 -5.70
N PRO A 486 34.93 -20.74 -4.73
CA PRO A 486 35.97 -21.78 -4.86
C PRO A 486 35.43 -23.23 -4.89
N GLY A 487 34.11 -23.41 -5.06
CA GLY A 487 33.42 -24.69 -4.88
C GLY A 487 32.92 -24.89 -3.44
N ILE A 488 32.70 -26.15 -3.05
CA ILE A 488 32.38 -26.52 -1.66
C ILE A 488 33.56 -26.10 -0.77
N ARG A 489 33.29 -25.28 0.26
CA ARG A 489 34.34 -24.63 1.07
C ARG A 489 34.82 -25.48 2.25
N HIS A 490 33.96 -26.34 2.77
CA HIS A 490 34.26 -27.12 3.96
C HIS A 490 34.65 -28.55 3.57
N ALA A 491 35.85 -28.98 3.98
CA ALA A 491 36.42 -30.27 3.62
C ALA A 491 35.51 -31.46 4.00
N HIS A 492 34.86 -31.41 5.16
CA HIS A 492 34.00 -32.50 5.62
C HIS A 492 32.77 -32.78 4.74
N PHE A 493 32.35 -31.83 3.89
CA PHE A 493 31.35 -32.10 2.85
C PHE A 493 31.94 -32.83 1.65
N ILE A 494 33.18 -32.53 1.28
CA ILE A 494 33.91 -33.18 0.19
C ILE A 494 34.25 -34.61 0.59
N ASP A 495 34.81 -34.80 1.78
CA ASP A 495 35.17 -36.11 2.34
C ASP A 495 33.95 -37.04 2.36
N GLU A 496 32.80 -36.52 2.77
CA GLU A 496 31.55 -37.28 2.80
C GLU A 496 31.11 -37.76 1.40
N LEU A 497 31.33 -36.98 0.33
CA LEU A 497 31.04 -37.43 -1.04
C LEU A 497 31.94 -38.61 -1.44
N TYR A 498 33.23 -38.54 -1.13
CA TYR A 498 34.17 -39.64 -1.41
C TYR A 498 33.85 -40.89 -0.57
N LEU A 499 33.54 -40.72 0.72
CA LEU A 499 33.10 -41.81 1.60
C LEU A 499 31.83 -42.49 1.08
N ARG A 500 30.88 -41.70 0.56
CA ARG A 500 29.58 -42.24 0.11
C ARG A 500 29.65 -43.03 -1.19
N TYR A 501 30.42 -42.54 -2.15
CA TYR A 501 30.32 -42.97 -3.54
C TYR A 501 31.60 -43.61 -4.10
N VAL A 502 32.76 -43.43 -3.47
CA VAL A 502 34.03 -44.03 -3.92
C VAL A 502 34.47 -45.18 -3.02
N LEU A 503 34.47 -44.98 -1.70
CA LEU A 503 35.02 -45.97 -0.76
C LEU A 503 34.16 -47.22 -0.54
N LYS A 504 32.86 -47.20 -0.90
CA LYS A 504 31.95 -48.35 -0.81
C LYS A 504 31.83 -49.17 -2.11
N GLN A 505 32.52 -48.79 -3.18
CA GLN A 505 32.56 -49.53 -4.44
C GLN A 505 33.79 -50.47 -4.55
N ARG A 506 34.49 -50.71 -3.43
CA ARG A 506 35.56 -51.71 -3.31
C ARG A 506 35.13 -52.88 -2.45
#